data_AF-A0A0P0WEV6-F1
#
_entry.id   AF-A0A0P0WEV6-F1
#
_cell.length_a   1.000
_cell.length_b   1.000
_cell.length_c   1.000
_cell.angle_alpha   90.00
_cell.angle_beta   90.00
_cell.angle_gamma   90.00
#
_symmetry.space_group_name_H-M   'P 1'
#
loop_
_entity.id
_entity.type
_entity.pdbx_description
1 polymer ?
#
loop_
_entity_poly.entity_id
_entity_poly.type
_entity_poly.pdbx_seq_one_letter_code
_entity_poly.pdbx_strand_id
1 'polypeptide(L)'
;MSRAVARRSLPPFLRLRSAVCDDGYWIGRLDHKDWLSPNELLKIFANIRDPSLITSSFKRACDRRDYKPNEALYSMMIDRLASCRRFSDVEELLARARAERFRFSDEFFYRLIKMYGNVANHPEKAIETLFAMPGYNCWPSTKTFNYVLHMLVCKRQYEVVHEVYLSASRLGVTLDTCCFNILVKGLCQFGKFGDAISLLYEMPKQGCVPNVTTYSTLMNFLCQHGQVDKAFELCERMQKEDIVADAVVYNILIAGLCREQRVTEAFNLFKSMVPKGCYPNSGTYQVLLDGLLSSGKFVEAKGLVSMMRAERMRPGFSSFKLLIDGLCSVNCLDDAHLVLKQMVEQGFVPRVGTWTKLVTSMC
;
A
#
# COMPACT_ATOMS: atom_id res chain seq x y z
N MET A 1 59.26 51.28 12.76
CA MET A 1 58.52 51.18 14.04
C MET A 1 57.44 50.13 13.90
N SER A 2 57.75 48.90 14.29
CA SER A 2 56.86 47.74 14.24
C SER A 2 55.89 47.77 15.42
N ARG A 3 54.57 47.79 15.18
CA ARG A 3 53.56 47.52 16.21
C ARG A 3 53.06 46.09 16.05
N ALA A 4 53.53 45.24 16.97
CA ALA A 4 53.06 43.87 17.14
C ALA A 4 51.57 43.87 17.52
N VAL A 5 50.73 43.30 16.66
CA VAL A 5 49.34 42.98 16.99
C VAL A 5 49.34 41.66 17.75
N ALA A 6 49.13 41.74 19.07
CA ALA A 6 49.00 40.59 19.95
C ALA A 6 47.86 39.68 19.47
N ARG A 7 48.19 38.41 19.18
CA ARG A 7 47.21 37.33 19.03
C ARG A 7 46.43 37.22 20.34
N ARG A 8 45.21 37.75 20.39
CA ARG A 8 44.26 37.43 21.46
C ARG A 8 43.90 35.96 21.32
N SER A 9 44.42 35.13 22.21
CA SER A 9 43.98 33.76 22.41
C SER A 9 42.49 33.78 22.78
N LEU A 10 41.68 33.08 21.99
CA LEU A 10 40.27 32.83 22.32
C LEU A 10 40.18 32.15 23.70
N PRO A 11 39.23 32.56 24.55
CA PRO A 11 39.06 31.97 25.86
C PRO A 11 38.67 30.48 25.77
N PRO A 12 39.00 29.65 26.78
CA PRO A 12 38.90 28.19 26.70
C PRO A 12 37.49 27.67 26.35
N PHE A 13 36.45 28.40 26.75
CA PHE A 13 35.05 28.05 26.53
C PHE A 13 34.58 28.22 25.08
N LEU A 14 35.30 28.97 24.23
CA LEU A 14 34.99 29.10 22.80
C LEU A 14 35.68 28.04 21.91
N ARG A 15 36.49 27.13 22.50
CA ARG A 15 37.07 25.97 21.79
C ARG A 15 36.17 24.73 21.76
N LEU A 16 34.91 24.82 22.19
CA LEU A 16 33.96 23.70 22.24
C LEU A 16 32.90 23.77 21.12
N ARG A 17 33.32 24.02 19.88
CA ARG A 17 32.50 23.71 18.71
C ARG A 17 33.28 22.78 17.78
N SER A 18 32.76 21.56 17.62
CA SER A 18 33.22 20.41 16.82
C SER A 18 33.97 19.28 17.53
N ALA A 19 33.67 19.00 18.81
CA ALA A 19 33.79 17.60 19.25
C ALA A 19 32.71 16.81 18.50
N VAL A 20 33.11 16.07 17.47
CA VAL A 20 32.29 14.99 16.91
C VAL A 20 32.02 14.06 18.08
N CYS A 21 30.87 14.21 18.74
CA CYS A 21 30.51 13.35 19.86
C CYS A 21 30.40 11.94 19.29
N ASP A 22 31.37 11.10 19.66
CA ASP A 22 31.43 9.70 19.31
C ASP A 22 30.52 8.89 20.25
N ASP A 23 30.38 7.60 19.98
CA ASP A 23 29.52 6.75 20.80
C ASP A 23 30.03 6.63 22.23
N GLY A 24 31.35 6.76 22.44
CA GLY A 24 31.99 6.78 23.75
C GLY A 24 31.50 7.95 24.62
N TYR A 25 31.35 9.14 24.05
CA TYR A 25 30.78 10.30 24.75
C TYR A 25 29.37 10.02 25.26
N TRP A 26 28.49 9.50 24.40
CA TRP A 26 27.09 9.26 24.76
C TRP A 26 26.95 8.12 25.76
N ILE A 27 27.70 7.03 25.58
CA ILE A 27 27.68 5.88 26.48
C ILE A 27 28.25 6.25 27.85
N GLY A 28 29.32 7.07 27.90
CA GLY A 28 29.91 7.53 29.17
C GLY A 28 28.94 8.34 30.04
N ARG A 29 27.92 8.98 29.45
CA ARG A 29 26.87 9.67 30.23
C ARG A 29 26.00 8.73 31.05
N LEU A 30 25.97 7.43 30.74
CA LEU A 30 25.26 6.42 31.53
C LEU A 30 25.93 6.16 32.89
N ASP A 31 27.23 6.48 33.03
CA ASP A 31 27.99 6.30 34.28
C ASP A 31 27.89 7.51 35.22
N HIS A 32 27.18 8.56 34.82
CA HIS A 32 27.06 9.77 35.62
C HIS A 32 26.32 9.47 36.94
N LYS A 33 26.83 9.99 38.07
CA LYS A 33 26.27 9.68 39.41
C LYS A 33 24.87 10.24 39.64
N ASP A 34 24.51 11.29 38.92
CA ASP A 34 23.21 11.96 39.04
C ASP A 34 22.07 11.22 38.35
N TRP A 35 20.85 11.55 38.75
CA TRP A 35 19.62 11.01 38.17
C TRP A 35 19.52 11.27 36.67
N LEU A 36 19.26 10.22 35.89
CA LEU A 36 18.99 10.33 34.45
C LEU A 36 17.49 10.32 34.17
N SER A 37 16.94 11.48 33.75
CA SER A 37 15.55 11.56 33.34
C SER A 37 15.28 10.69 32.08
N PRO A 38 14.03 10.20 31.88
CA PRO A 38 13.70 9.42 30.69
C PRO A 38 14.01 10.13 29.36
N ASN A 39 13.89 11.46 29.32
CA ASN A 39 14.22 12.26 28.14
C ASN A 39 15.73 12.31 27.87
N GLU A 40 16.57 12.31 28.91
CA GLU A 40 18.02 12.26 28.73
C GLU A 40 18.46 10.88 28.23
N LEU A 41 17.82 9.80 28.69
CA LEU A 41 18.06 8.47 28.13
C LEU A 41 17.64 8.37 26.68
N LEU A 42 16.46 8.89 26.31
CA LEU A 42 16.05 8.98 24.90
C LEU A 42 17.08 9.73 24.06
N LYS A 43 17.63 10.85 24.55
CA LYS A 43 18.68 11.60 23.85
C LYS A 43 19.97 10.78 23.72
N ILE A 44 20.41 10.08 24.76
CA ILE A 44 21.61 9.23 24.72
C ILE A 44 21.44 8.17 23.64
N PHE A 45 20.37 7.36 23.72
CA PHE A 45 20.13 6.27 22.78
C PHE A 45 19.80 6.74 21.36
N ALA A 46 19.28 7.95 21.17
CA ALA A 46 19.09 8.52 19.84
C ALA A 46 20.42 8.89 19.15
N ASN A 47 21.47 9.21 19.92
CA ASN A 47 22.74 9.70 19.37
C ASN A 47 23.85 8.64 19.27
N ILE A 48 23.67 7.44 19.84
CA ILE A 48 24.57 6.29 19.59
C ILE A 48 24.54 5.98 18.09
N ARG A 49 25.67 6.00 17.39
CA ARG A 49 25.74 5.78 15.93
C ARG A 49 25.81 4.30 15.60
N ASP A 50 26.65 3.54 16.28
CA ASP A 50 26.76 2.09 16.11
C ASP A 50 25.58 1.36 16.79
N PRO A 51 24.67 0.74 16.03
CA PRO A 51 23.57 -0.01 16.58
C PRO A 51 24.02 -1.20 17.45
N SER A 52 25.24 -1.73 17.25
CA SER A 52 25.82 -2.83 18.04
C SER A 52 25.89 -2.53 19.53
N LEU A 53 26.06 -1.25 19.86
CA LEU A 53 26.23 -0.78 21.23
C LEU A 53 24.91 -0.54 21.95
N ILE A 54 23.77 -0.55 21.26
CA ILE A 54 22.46 -0.23 21.86
C ILE A 54 22.13 -1.23 22.97
N THR A 55 22.25 -2.53 22.70
CA THR A 55 21.85 -3.58 23.65
C THR A 55 22.75 -3.62 24.88
N SER A 56 24.07 -3.50 24.69
CA SER A 56 25.04 -3.42 25.79
C SER A 56 24.87 -2.14 26.62
N SER A 57 24.61 -1.01 25.97
CA SER A 57 24.36 0.27 26.66
C SER A 57 23.04 0.25 27.42
N PHE A 58 22.02 -0.41 26.88
CA PHE A 58 20.73 -0.55 27.55
C PHE A 58 20.83 -1.41 28.81
N LYS A 59 21.57 -2.52 28.77
CA LYS A 59 21.87 -3.31 29.98
C LYS A 59 22.48 -2.45 31.08
N ARG A 60 23.49 -1.63 30.75
CA ARG A 60 24.13 -0.70 31.70
C ARG A 60 23.16 0.33 32.26
N ALA A 61 22.26 0.87 31.42
CA ALA A 61 21.24 1.82 31.88
C ALA A 61 20.26 1.17 32.87
N CYS A 62 19.88 -0.10 32.64
CA CYS A 62 19.00 -0.87 33.52
C CYS A 62 19.62 -1.29 34.85
N ASP A 63 20.95 -1.42 34.94
CA ASP A 63 21.63 -1.73 36.20
C ASP A 63 21.58 -0.55 37.18
N ARG A 64 21.19 0.64 36.72
CA ARG A 64 21.01 1.81 37.56
C ARG A 64 19.71 1.74 38.35
N ARG A 65 19.78 2.02 39.65
CA ARG A 65 18.62 2.00 40.57
C ARG A 65 17.57 3.08 40.28
N ASP A 66 17.97 4.15 39.59
CA ASP A 66 17.15 5.34 39.33
C ASP A 66 16.40 5.28 37.99
N TYR A 67 16.60 4.22 37.21
CA TYR A 67 15.97 4.04 35.92
C TYR A 67 14.79 3.07 35.98
N LYS A 68 13.69 3.45 35.33
CA LYS A 68 12.57 2.56 35.02
C LYS A 68 12.34 2.56 33.51
N PRO A 69 12.34 1.38 32.87
CA PRO A 69 12.03 1.26 31.46
C PRO A 69 10.69 1.88 31.09
N ASN A 70 10.64 2.52 29.93
CA ASN A 70 9.41 3.07 29.35
C ASN A 70 9.28 2.64 27.88
N GLU A 71 8.04 2.68 27.38
CA GLU A 71 7.73 2.22 26.02
C GLU A 71 8.41 3.08 24.95
N ALA A 72 8.58 4.37 25.19
CA ALA A 72 9.23 5.28 24.26
C ALA A 72 10.69 4.88 23.99
N LEU A 73 11.44 4.48 25.02
CA LEU A 73 12.82 4.06 24.84
C LEU A 73 12.89 2.71 24.13
N TYR A 74 12.04 1.74 24.50
CA TYR A 74 11.93 0.46 23.80
C TYR A 74 11.61 0.67 22.32
N SER A 75 10.61 1.51 22.02
CA SER A 75 10.21 1.85 20.65
C SER A 75 11.40 2.42 19.86
N MET A 76 12.10 3.42 20.42
CA MET A 76 13.26 4.05 19.78
C MET A 76 14.37 3.03 19.49
N MET A 77 14.75 2.21 20.48
CA MET A 77 15.82 1.23 20.31
C MET A 77 15.45 0.16 19.27
N ILE A 78 14.22 -0.35 19.34
CA ILE A 78 13.74 -1.38 18.42
C ILE A 78 13.58 -0.85 16.99
N ASP A 79 13.04 0.36 16.80
CA ASP A 79 12.93 0.98 15.47
C ASP A 79 14.32 1.13 14.82
N ARG A 80 15.32 1.55 15.60
CA ARG A 80 16.70 1.69 15.12
C ARG A 80 17.34 0.34 14.79
N LEU A 81 17.24 -0.64 15.69
CA LEU A 81 17.80 -1.98 15.48
C LEU A 81 17.14 -2.70 14.31
N ALA A 82 15.81 -2.62 14.20
CA ALA A 82 15.04 -3.20 13.10
C ALA A 82 15.39 -2.55 11.75
N SER A 83 15.57 -1.23 11.71
CA SER A 83 16.01 -0.50 10.50
C SER A 83 17.41 -0.94 10.05
N CYS A 84 18.28 -1.30 11.00
CA CYS A 84 19.60 -1.85 10.74
C CYS A 84 19.61 -3.38 10.57
N ARG A 85 18.44 -4.03 10.51
CA ARG A 85 18.25 -5.49 10.36
C ARG A 85 18.90 -6.34 11.47
N ARG A 86 19.11 -5.77 12.66
CA ARG A 86 19.70 -6.47 13.82
C ARG A 86 18.59 -7.11 14.66
N PHE A 87 17.91 -8.11 14.10
CA PHE A 87 16.73 -8.72 14.72
C PHE A 87 17.05 -9.56 15.96
N SER A 88 18.25 -10.13 16.07
CA SER A 88 18.74 -10.80 17.28
C SER A 88 18.66 -9.89 18.51
N ASP A 89 19.07 -8.63 18.34
CA ASP A 89 19.11 -7.63 19.40
C ASP A 89 17.70 -7.15 19.75
N VAL A 90 16.81 -7.05 18.75
CA VAL A 90 15.38 -6.77 18.99
C VAL A 90 14.76 -7.88 19.83
N GLU A 91 15.03 -9.14 19.51
CA GLU A 91 14.55 -10.30 20.28
C GLU A 91 15.10 -10.30 21.71
N GLU A 92 16.37 -9.95 21.90
CA GLU A 92 16.97 -9.82 23.23
C GLU A 92 16.27 -8.74 24.07
N LEU A 93 15.97 -7.58 23.47
CA LEU A 93 15.22 -6.51 24.14
C LEU A 93 13.79 -6.95 24.51
N LEU A 94 13.10 -7.67 23.62
CA LEU A 94 11.75 -8.18 23.87
C LEU A 94 11.72 -9.28 24.91
N ALA A 95 12.72 -10.19 24.92
CA ALA A 95 12.84 -11.24 25.93
C ALA A 95 13.07 -10.63 27.32
N ARG A 96 13.90 -9.59 27.40
CA ARG A 96 14.11 -8.83 28.64
C ARG A 96 12.83 -8.14 29.10
N ALA A 97 12.15 -7.43 28.21
CA ALA A 97 10.89 -6.76 28.54
C ALA A 97 9.84 -7.74 29.08
N ARG A 98 9.81 -8.97 28.54
CA ARG A 98 8.97 -10.07 29.04
C ARG A 98 9.36 -10.51 30.45
N ALA A 99 10.65 -10.69 30.72
CA ALA A 99 11.16 -11.04 32.05
C ALA A 99 10.82 -9.97 33.10
N GLU A 100 10.88 -8.69 32.70
CA GLU A 100 10.50 -7.53 33.51
C GLU A 100 8.97 -7.33 33.61
N ARG A 101 8.15 -8.17 32.96
CA ARG A 101 6.68 -8.06 32.85
C ARG A 101 6.21 -6.68 32.36
N PHE A 102 7.01 -6.05 31.50
CA PHE A 102 6.67 -4.76 30.91
C PHE A 102 5.47 -4.89 29.96
N ARG A 103 4.56 -3.92 30.00
CA ARG A 103 3.37 -3.87 29.15
C ARG A 103 3.61 -2.94 27.96
N PHE A 104 3.34 -3.42 26.76
CA PHE A 104 3.40 -2.63 25.54
C PHE A 104 2.00 -2.35 24.99
N SER A 105 1.88 -1.27 24.21
CA SER A 105 0.67 -1.00 23.45
C SER A 105 0.57 -1.89 22.21
N ASP A 106 -0.66 -2.07 21.70
CA ASP A 106 -0.89 -2.70 20.40
C ASP A 106 -0.19 -1.94 19.27
N GLU A 107 -0.14 -0.60 19.34
CA GLU A 107 0.52 0.23 18.32
C GLU A 107 2.05 -0.02 18.27
N PHE A 108 2.68 -0.30 19.41
CA PHE A 108 4.08 -0.75 19.44
C PHE A 108 4.26 -2.06 18.67
N PHE A 109 3.44 -3.07 18.97
CA PHE A 109 3.53 -4.35 18.27
C PHE A 109 3.16 -4.26 16.79
N TYR A 110 2.17 -3.43 16.44
CA TYR A 110 1.82 -3.13 15.06
C TYR A 110 3.02 -2.60 14.26
N ARG A 111 3.77 -1.64 14.82
CA ARG A 111 4.99 -1.11 14.18
C ARG A 111 6.06 -2.17 14.04
N LEU A 112 6.31 -2.94 15.09
CA LEU A 112 7.29 -4.03 15.08
C LEU A 112 6.96 -5.09 14.01
N ILE A 113 5.72 -5.57 13.98
CA ILE A 113 5.21 -6.51 12.98
C ILE A 113 5.36 -5.93 11.57
N LYS A 114 5.04 -4.65 11.39
CA LYS A 114 5.20 -3.95 10.10
C LYS A 114 6.66 -3.88 9.66
N MET A 115 7.59 -3.66 10.59
CA MET A 115 9.03 -3.67 10.32
C MET A 115 9.50 -5.06 9.89
N TYR A 116 9.09 -6.13 10.59
CA TYR A 116 9.39 -7.52 10.20
C TYR A 116 8.82 -7.87 8.82
N GLY A 117 7.57 -7.48 8.53
CA GLY A 117 6.92 -7.78 7.25
C GLY A 117 7.52 -7.03 6.05
N ASN A 118 7.75 -5.72 6.20
CA ASN A 118 8.16 -4.86 5.08
C ASN A 118 9.68 -4.70 4.94
N VAL A 119 10.38 -4.37 6.03
CA VAL A 119 11.81 -3.98 5.99
C VAL A 119 12.71 -5.21 6.03
N ALA A 120 12.32 -6.17 6.86
CA ALA A 120 13.05 -7.41 7.08
C ALA A 120 12.72 -8.49 6.03
N ASN A 121 11.51 -8.44 5.46
CA ASN A 121 10.96 -9.52 4.63
C ASN A 121 10.94 -10.87 5.37
N HIS A 122 10.68 -10.84 6.68
CA HIS A 122 10.56 -12.02 7.54
C HIS A 122 9.11 -12.18 8.02
N PRO A 123 8.21 -12.75 7.20
CA PRO A 123 6.81 -12.92 7.55
C PRO A 123 6.61 -13.85 8.75
N GLU A 124 7.46 -14.86 8.90
CA GLU A 124 7.48 -15.78 10.04
C GLU A 124 7.63 -15.04 11.37
N LYS A 125 8.57 -14.08 11.44
CA LYS A 125 8.80 -13.25 12.64
C LYS A 125 7.62 -12.34 12.94
N ALA A 126 6.95 -11.81 11.92
CA ALA A 126 5.72 -11.04 12.10
C ALA A 126 4.59 -11.89 12.72
N ILE A 127 4.48 -13.15 12.30
CA ILE A 127 3.50 -14.11 12.85
C ILE A 127 3.86 -14.53 14.27
N GLU A 128 5.13 -14.88 14.52
CA GLU A 128 5.63 -15.21 15.87
C GLU A 128 5.34 -14.07 16.85
N THR A 129 5.60 -12.83 16.42
CA THR A 129 5.35 -11.63 17.23
C THR A 129 3.86 -11.49 17.55
N LEU A 130 2.96 -11.66 16.57
CA LEU A 130 1.51 -11.63 16.78
C LEU A 130 1.07 -12.65 17.84
N PHE A 131 1.55 -13.88 17.74
CA PHE A 131 1.21 -14.94 18.70
C PHE A 131 1.87 -14.78 20.06
N ALA A 132 2.98 -14.05 20.14
CA ALA A 132 3.66 -13.75 21.40
C ALA A 132 3.00 -12.61 22.18
N MET A 133 2.19 -11.74 21.55
CA MET A 133 1.57 -10.56 22.19
C MET A 133 0.88 -10.87 23.53
N PRO A 134 0.07 -11.94 23.68
CA PRO A 134 -0.56 -12.27 24.97
C PRO A 134 0.45 -12.52 26.10
N GLY A 135 1.66 -12.99 25.78
CA GLY A 135 2.76 -13.14 26.73
C GLY A 135 3.30 -11.83 27.31
N TYR A 136 2.95 -10.70 26.69
CA TYR A 136 3.25 -9.34 27.14
C TYR A 136 2.04 -8.63 27.79
N ASN A 137 0.97 -9.37 28.10
CA ASN A 137 -0.33 -8.83 28.54
C ASN A 137 -0.90 -7.77 27.58
N CYS A 138 -0.67 -7.97 26.28
CA CYS A 138 -1.17 -7.13 25.21
C CYS A 138 -1.92 -8.04 24.22
N TRP A 139 -3.08 -7.61 23.74
CA TRP A 139 -3.86 -8.35 22.74
C TRP A 139 -3.87 -7.58 21.43
N PRO A 140 -3.72 -8.28 20.29
CA PRO A 140 -3.73 -7.62 19.00
C PRO A 140 -5.08 -6.99 18.72
N SER A 141 -5.06 -5.78 18.18
CA SER A 141 -6.25 -5.18 17.58
C SER A 141 -6.58 -5.83 16.24
N THR A 142 -7.82 -5.63 15.77
CA THR A 142 -8.24 -6.02 14.42
C THR A 142 -7.33 -5.40 13.35
N LYS A 143 -6.82 -4.18 13.56
CA LYS A 143 -5.86 -3.52 12.65
C LYS A 143 -4.54 -4.29 12.56
N THR A 144 -3.98 -4.69 13.71
CA THR A 144 -2.73 -5.45 13.78
C THR A 144 -2.88 -6.82 13.13
N PHE A 145 -3.98 -7.50 13.44
CA PHE A 145 -4.31 -8.79 12.86
C PHE A 145 -4.51 -8.73 11.33
N ASN A 146 -5.29 -7.76 10.85
CA ASN A 146 -5.52 -7.54 9.42
C ASN A 146 -4.24 -7.20 8.66
N TYR A 147 -3.29 -6.49 9.29
CA TYR A 147 -1.99 -6.23 8.67
C TYR A 147 -1.21 -7.53 8.44
N VAL A 148 -1.16 -8.43 9.42
CA VAL A 148 -0.49 -9.74 9.28
C VAL A 148 -1.14 -10.54 8.16
N LEU A 149 -2.46 -10.66 8.15
CA LEU A 149 -3.18 -11.37 7.08
C LEU A 149 -2.90 -10.78 5.70
N HIS A 150 -2.98 -9.45 5.56
CA HIS A 150 -2.69 -8.77 4.30
C HIS A 150 -1.24 -9.02 3.84
N MET A 151 -0.30 -8.93 4.77
CA MET A 151 1.11 -9.19 4.51
C MET A 151 1.31 -10.63 3.99
N LEU A 152 0.72 -11.64 4.63
CA LEU A 152 0.82 -13.04 4.21
C LEU A 152 0.20 -13.28 2.82
N VAL A 153 -0.96 -12.65 2.55
CA VAL A 153 -1.58 -12.68 1.22
C VAL A 153 -0.64 -12.11 0.16
N CYS A 154 -0.05 -10.93 0.41
CA CYS A 154 0.92 -10.32 -0.52
C CYS A 154 2.19 -11.17 -0.71
N LYS A 155 2.63 -11.89 0.33
CA LYS A 155 3.79 -12.79 0.28
C LYS A 155 3.46 -14.18 -0.27
N ARG A 156 2.19 -14.44 -0.62
CA ARG A 156 1.74 -15.74 -1.15
C ARG A 156 2.02 -16.90 -0.17
N GLN A 157 1.82 -16.69 1.13
CA GLN A 157 1.98 -17.72 2.17
C GLN A 157 0.63 -18.35 2.56
N TYR A 158 0.04 -19.09 1.61
CA TYR A 158 -1.34 -19.60 1.66
C TYR A 158 -1.66 -20.49 2.87
N GLU A 159 -0.78 -21.46 3.15
CA GLU A 159 -1.01 -22.46 4.19
C GLU A 159 -1.15 -21.79 5.56
N VAL A 160 -0.34 -20.76 5.79
CA VAL A 160 -0.29 -20.01 7.04
C VAL A 160 -1.43 -19.01 7.15
N VAL A 161 -1.95 -18.45 6.04
CA VAL A 161 -3.10 -17.53 6.06
C VAL A 161 -4.31 -18.17 6.75
N HIS A 162 -4.60 -19.44 6.43
CA HIS A 162 -5.73 -20.16 7.02
C HIS A 162 -5.52 -20.43 8.52
N GLU A 163 -4.31 -20.81 8.93
CA GLU A 163 -3.98 -21.02 10.34
C GLU A 163 -4.11 -19.71 11.14
N VAL A 164 -3.56 -18.61 10.63
CA VAL A 164 -3.65 -17.29 11.28
C VAL A 164 -5.11 -16.84 11.36
N TYR A 165 -5.91 -17.02 10.30
CA TYR A 165 -7.34 -16.74 10.31
C TYR A 165 -8.09 -17.49 11.43
N LEU A 166 -7.90 -18.82 11.54
CA LEU A 166 -8.54 -19.64 12.58
C LEU A 166 -8.10 -19.24 14.00
N SER A 167 -6.93 -18.64 14.13
CA SER A 167 -6.39 -18.22 15.42
C SER A 167 -7.02 -16.93 15.99
N ALA A 168 -7.85 -16.21 15.21
CA ALA A 168 -8.46 -14.95 15.61
C ALA A 168 -9.20 -15.05 16.97
N SER A 169 -10.03 -16.09 17.14
CA SER A 169 -10.79 -16.31 18.38
C SER A 169 -9.88 -16.57 19.59
N ARG A 170 -8.78 -17.30 19.40
CA ARG A 170 -7.77 -17.55 20.46
C ARG A 170 -7.04 -16.28 20.87
N LEU A 171 -6.84 -15.36 19.93
CA LEU A 171 -6.24 -14.04 20.18
C LEU A 171 -7.25 -12.99 20.67
N GLY A 172 -8.53 -13.34 20.80
CA GLY A 172 -9.58 -12.40 21.20
C GLY A 172 -9.90 -11.34 20.14
N VAL A 173 -9.55 -11.58 18.88
CA VAL A 173 -9.79 -10.66 17.76
C VAL A 173 -11.15 -10.92 17.15
N THR A 174 -11.98 -9.87 17.07
CA THR A 174 -13.21 -9.90 16.29
C THR A 174 -12.90 -9.64 14.83
N LEU A 175 -13.32 -10.55 13.96
CA LEU A 175 -13.19 -10.42 12.51
C LEU A 175 -14.12 -9.32 12.00
N ASP A 176 -13.64 -8.54 11.03
CA ASP A 176 -14.40 -7.46 10.39
C ASP A 176 -14.46 -7.65 8.86
N THR A 177 -15.26 -6.83 8.19
CA THR A 177 -15.37 -6.83 6.71
C THR A 177 -14.01 -6.64 6.02
N CYS A 178 -13.08 -5.91 6.64
CA CYS A 178 -11.72 -5.72 6.10
C CYS A 178 -10.94 -7.04 6.06
N CYS A 179 -10.99 -7.83 7.13
CA CYS A 179 -10.38 -9.16 7.19
C CYS A 179 -10.89 -10.06 6.05
N PHE A 180 -12.21 -10.13 5.87
CA PHE A 180 -12.78 -10.94 4.79
C PHE A 180 -12.39 -10.43 3.41
N ASN A 181 -12.35 -9.11 3.19
CA ASN A 181 -11.91 -8.54 1.92
C ASN A 181 -10.44 -8.91 1.60
N ILE A 182 -9.58 -8.94 2.62
CA ILE A 182 -8.19 -9.42 2.47
C ILE A 182 -8.16 -10.89 2.03
N LEU A 183 -8.94 -11.74 2.70
CA LEU A 183 -9.00 -13.17 2.40
C LEU A 183 -9.61 -13.46 1.02
N VAL A 184 -10.74 -12.84 0.67
CA VAL A 184 -11.37 -12.94 -0.65
C VAL A 184 -10.38 -12.53 -1.74
N LYS A 185 -9.69 -11.40 -1.57
CA LYS A 185 -8.65 -10.95 -2.51
C LYS A 185 -7.51 -11.96 -2.63
N GLY A 186 -7.05 -12.51 -1.50
CA GLY A 186 -6.04 -13.56 -1.48
C GLY A 186 -6.50 -14.78 -2.27
N LEU A 187 -7.62 -15.38 -1.89
CA LEU A 187 -8.18 -16.57 -2.54
C LEU A 187 -8.36 -16.40 -4.06
N CYS A 188 -8.80 -15.22 -4.52
CA CYS A 188 -8.83 -14.88 -5.94
C CYS A 188 -7.43 -14.89 -6.58
N GLN A 189 -6.44 -14.22 -5.99
CA GLN A 189 -5.05 -14.23 -6.49
C GLN A 189 -4.43 -15.64 -6.52
N PHE A 190 -4.99 -16.53 -5.72
CA PHE A 190 -4.53 -17.88 -5.49
C PHE A 190 -5.23 -18.90 -6.39
N GLY A 191 -6.16 -18.47 -7.25
CA GLY A 191 -6.94 -19.35 -8.12
C GLY A 191 -8.01 -20.15 -7.38
N LYS A 192 -8.19 -19.94 -6.07
CA LYS A 192 -9.18 -20.62 -5.22
C LYS A 192 -10.50 -19.86 -5.20
N PHE A 193 -11.06 -19.63 -6.38
CA PHE A 193 -12.27 -18.81 -6.52
C PHE A 193 -13.51 -19.43 -5.83
N GLY A 194 -13.63 -20.76 -5.82
CA GLY A 194 -14.72 -21.45 -5.11
C GLY A 194 -14.72 -21.16 -3.61
N ASP A 195 -13.54 -21.14 -2.99
CA ASP A 195 -13.37 -20.78 -1.58
C ASP A 195 -13.70 -19.29 -1.36
N ALA A 196 -13.29 -18.41 -2.29
CA ALA A 196 -13.59 -16.97 -2.22
C ALA A 196 -15.11 -16.70 -2.27
N ILE A 197 -15.84 -17.43 -3.10
CA ILE A 197 -17.31 -17.35 -3.17
C ILE A 197 -17.95 -17.94 -1.91
N SER A 198 -17.44 -19.06 -1.41
CA SER A 198 -17.93 -19.64 -0.15
C SER A 198 -17.80 -18.63 1.00
N LEU A 199 -16.66 -17.93 1.06
CA LEU A 199 -16.41 -16.91 2.05
C LEU A 199 -17.39 -15.72 1.96
N LEU A 200 -17.78 -15.30 0.74
CA LEU A 200 -18.84 -14.30 0.54
C LEU A 200 -20.17 -14.71 1.18
N TYR A 201 -20.55 -15.99 1.11
CA TYR A 201 -21.78 -16.50 1.74
C TYR A 201 -21.65 -16.73 3.25
N GLU A 202 -20.44 -16.89 3.77
CA GLU A 202 -20.18 -17.07 5.20
C GLU A 202 -20.12 -15.74 5.96
N MET A 203 -19.73 -14.63 5.31
CA MET A 203 -19.62 -13.31 5.93
C MET A 203 -20.85 -12.93 6.79
N PRO A 204 -22.11 -13.03 6.30
CA PRO A 204 -23.27 -12.67 7.11
C PRO A 204 -23.47 -13.58 8.33
N LYS A 205 -23.09 -14.86 8.23
CA LYS A 205 -23.16 -15.82 9.35
C LYS A 205 -22.16 -15.48 10.46
N GLN A 206 -21.07 -14.80 10.11
CA GLN A 206 -20.08 -14.27 11.04
C GLN A 206 -20.37 -12.81 11.46
N GLY A 207 -21.58 -12.30 11.18
CA GLY A 207 -21.99 -10.95 11.55
C GLY A 207 -21.35 -9.84 10.71
N CYS A 208 -20.72 -10.17 9.59
CA CYS A 208 -20.08 -9.21 8.68
C CYS A 208 -20.90 -9.05 7.40
N VAL A 209 -21.09 -7.82 6.95
CA VAL A 209 -21.82 -7.55 5.71
C VAL A 209 -20.81 -7.38 4.56
N PRO A 210 -20.95 -8.13 3.45
CA PRO A 210 -20.19 -7.88 2.23
C PRO A 210 -20.38 -6.45 1.75
N ASN A 211 -19.35 -5.86 1.14
CA ASN A 211 -19.44 -4.50 0.61
C ASN A 211 -19.00 -4.42 -0.84
N VAL A 212 -19.02 -3.20 -1.40
CA VAL A 212 -18.59 -2.93 -2.78
C VAL A 212 -17.19 -3.51 -3.05
N THR A 213 -16.28 -3.45 -2.09
CA THR A 213 -14.92 -4.01 -2.24
C THR A 213 -14.93 -5.53 -2.34
N THR A 214 -15.79 -6.22 -1.58
CA THR A 214 -15.95 -7.69 -1.65
C THR A 214 -16.40 -8.10 -3.05
N TYR A 215 -17.49 -7.49 -3.52
CA TYR A 215 -18.10 -7.79 -4.82
C TYR A 215 -17.21 -7.41 -6.01
N SER A 216 -16.65 -6.20 -6.01
CA SER A 216 -15.75 -5.74 -7.07
C SER A 216 -14.50 -6.63 -7.19
N THR A 217 -13.97 -7.15 -6.07
CA THR A 217 -12.81 -8.08 -6.10
C THR A 217 -13.16 -9.39 -6.82
N LEU A 218 -14.32 -9.99 -6.51
CA LEU A 218 -14.79 -11.22 -7.13
C LEU A 218 -15.15 -11.02 -8.61
N MET A 219 -15.85 -9.93 -8.94
CA MET A 219 -16.18 -9.56 -10.32
C MET A 219 -14.93 -9.33 -11.16
N ASN A 220 -13.93 -8.63 -10.61
CA ASN A 220 -12.69 -8.38 -11.33
C ASN A 220 -11.94 -9.68 -11.62
N PHE A 221 -11.93 -10.63 -10.67
CA PHE A 221 -11.38 -11.96 -10.92
C PHE A 221 -12.11 -12.66 -12.09
N LEU A 222 -13.44 -12.69 -12.08
CA LEU A 222 -14.25 -13.30 -13.16
C LEU A 222 -13.98 -12.65 -14.53
N CYS A 223 -13.97 -11.31 -14.59
CA CYS A 223 -13.67 -10.57 -15.81
C CYS A 223 -12.24 -10.83 -16.34
N GLN A 224 -11.26 -11.04 -15.46
CA GLN A 224 -9.89 -11.41 -15.85
C GLN A 224 -9.80 -12.83 -16.42
N HIS A 225 -10.77 -13.69 -16.13
CA HIS A 225 -10.82 -15.08 -16.57
C HIS A 225 -11.90 -15.33 -17.65
N GLY A 226 -12.34 -14.28 -18.35
CA GLY A 226 -13.30 -14.40 -19.46
C GLY A 226 -14.68 -14.93 -19.04
N GLN A 227 -15.11 -14.59 -17.82
CA GLN A 227 -16.41 -14.96 -17.28
C GLN A 227 -17.23 -13.71 -16.91
N VAL A 228 -17.32 -12.75 -17.83
CA VAL A 228 -18.02 -11.47 -17.56
C VAL A 228 -19.49 -11.66 -17.24
N ASP A 229 -20.18 -12.64 -17.83
CA ASP A 229 -21.59 -12.90 -17.55
C ASP A 229 -21.83 -13.29 -16.09
N LYS A 230 -20.94 -14.11 -15.51
CA LYS A 230 -20.98 -14.41 -14.06
C LYS A 230 -20.66 -13.19 -13.21
N ALA A 231 -19.86 -12.25 -13.71
CA ALA A 231 -19.63 -10.99 -13.02
C ALA A 231 -20.90 -10.12 -13.00
N PHE A 232 -21.73 -10.17 -14.05
CA PHE A 232 -23.06 -9.54 -14.05
C PHE A 232 -24.02 -10.22 -13.07
N GLU A 233 -24.03 -11.55 -12.98
CA GLU A 233 -24.82 -12.28 -11.96
C GLU A 233 -24.46 -11.83 -10.53
N LEU A 234 -23.17 -11.66 -10.24
CA LEU A 234 -22.73 -11.11 -8.95
C LEU A 234 -23.18 -9.65 -8.76
N CYS A 235 -23.30 -8.87 -9.83
CA CYS A 235 -23.73 -7.47 -9.77
C CYS A 235 -25.23 -7.36 -9.49
N GLU A 236 -26.03 -8.24 -10.09
CA GLU A 236 -27.45 -8.38 -9.76
C GLU A 236 -27.64 -8.80 -8.32
N ARG A 237 -26.84 -9.74 -7.83
CA ARG A 237 -26.88 -10.14 -6.42
C ARG A 237 -26.52 -8.98 -5.49
N MET A 238 -25.43 -8.27 -5.77
CA MET A 238 -25.00 -7.09 -5.01
C MET A 238 -26.14 -6.07 -4.88
N GLN A 239 -26.88 -5.83 -5.97
CA GLN A 239 -28.05 -4.93 -5.97
C GLN A 239 -29.24 -5.49 -5.18
N LYS A 240 -29.49 -6.80 -5.23
CA LYS A 240 -30.53 -7.47 -4.40
C LYS A 240 -30.22 -7.44 -2.91
N GLU A 241 -28.95 -7.29 -2.55
CA GLU A 241 -28.48 -7.09 -1.17
C GLU A 241 -28.41 -5.60 -0.79
N ASP A 242 -29.04 -4.71 -1.58
CA ASP A 242 -29.08 -3.25 -1.39
C ASP A 242 -27.70 -2.57 -1.36
N ILE A 243 -26.69 -3.20 -1.97
CA ILE A 243 -25.35 -2.63 -2.11
C ILE A 243 -25.26 -1.92 -3.46
N VAL A 244 -25.11 -0.60 -3.43
CA VAL A 244 -25.09 0.23 -4.64
C VAL A 244 -23.77 0.06 -5.40
N ALA A 245 -23.87 -0.27 -6.69
CA ALA A 245 -22.72 -0.35 -7.59
C ALA A 245 -22.12 1.05 -7.84
N ASP A 246 -20.83 1.21 -7.55
CA ASP A 246 -20.09 2.44 -7.79
C ASP A 246 -19.37 2.42 -9.15
N ALA A 247 -18.67 3.51 -9.46
CA ALA A 247 -17.91 3.62 -10.71
C ALA A 247 -16.84 2.52 -10.84
N VAL A 248 -16.32 1.98 -9.73
CA VAL A 248 -15.33 0.88 -9.76
C VAL A 248 -15.99 -0.40 -10.29
N VAL A 249 -17.18 -0.74 -9.81
CA VAL A 249 -17.95 -1.90 -10.30
C VAL A 249 -18.25 -1.77 -11.79
N TYR A 250 -18.75 -0.62 -12.25
CA TYR A 250 -19.00 -0.40 -13.68
C TYR A 250 -17.72 -0.50 -14.51
N ASN A 251 -16.61 0.09 -14.05
CA ASN A 251 -15.33 0.02 -14.76
C ASN A 251 -14.85 -1.43 -14.91
N ILE A 252 -15.05 -2.28 -13.90
CA ILE A 252 -14.70 -3.70 -13.94
C ILE A 252 -15.51 -4.45 -15.00
N LEU A 253 -16.83 -4.21 -15.04
CA LEU A 253 -17.73 -4.87 -15.99
C LEU A 253 -17.50 -4.38 -17.42
N ILE A 254 -17.32 -3.07 -17.63
CA ILE A 254 -16.94 -2.47 -18.93
C ILE A 254 -15.62 -3.09 -19.41
N ALA A 255 -14.59 -3.15 -18.54
CA ALA A 255 -13.32 -3.76 -18.88
C ALA A 255 -13.46 -5.25 -19.23
N GLY A 256 -14.31 -5.99 -18.50
CA GLY A 256 -14.63 -7.39 -18.78
C GLY A 256 -15.23 -7.57 -20.17
N LEU A 257 -16.27 -6.81 -20.50
CA LEU A 257 -16.91 -6.84 -21.81
C LEU A 257 -15.93 -6.49 -22.94
N CYS A 258 -15.07 -5.49 -22.75
CA CYS A 258 -14.05 -5.15 -23.74
C CYS A 258 -13.04 -6.28 -23.97
N ARG A 259 -12.61 -7.00 -22.91
CA ARG A 259 -11.70 -8.16 -23.05
C ARG A 259 -12.33 -9.31 -23.83
N GLU A 260 -13.63 -9.50 -23.71
CA GLU A 260 -14.38 -10.50 -24.47
C GLU A 260 -14.86 -9.99 -25.84
N GLN A 261 -14.34 -8.84 -26.32
CA GLN A 261 -14.70 -8.23 -27.60
C GLN A 261 -16.18 -7.81 -27.72
N ARG A 262 -16.90 -7.70 -26.60
CA ARG A 262 -18.31 -7.27 -26.50
C ARG A 262 -18.43 -5.76 -26.30
N VAL A 263 -17.70 -4.98 -27.10
CA VAL A 263 -17.53 -3.53 -26.89
C VAL A 263 -18.84 -2.74 -27.05
N THR A 264 -19.76 -3.20 -27.90
CA THR A 264 -21.09 -2.57 -28.02
C THR A 264 -21.87 -2.63 -26.70
N GLU A 265 -21.82 -3.76 -26.01
CA GLU A 265 -22.43 -3.91 -24.68
C GLU A 265 -21.70 -3.04 -23.65
N ALA A 266 -20.37 -2.93 -23.73
CA ALA A 266 -19.58 -2.08 -22.85
C ALA A 266 -19.98 -0.60 -22.98
N PHE A 267 -20.23 -0.14 -24.21
CA PHE A 267 -20.70 1.21 -24.49
C PHE A 267 -22.13 1.46 -24.00
N ASN A 268 -23.01 0.46 -24.12
CA ASN A 268 -24.37 0.54 -23.58
C ASN A 268 -24.36 0.58 -22.04
N LEU A 269 -23.49 -0.21 -21.40
CA LEU A 269 -23.32 -0.19 -19.95
C LEU A 269 -22.82 1.18 -19.48
N PHE A 270 -21.83 1.76 -20.16
CA PHE A 270 -21.35 3.13 -19.91
C PHE A 270 -22.48 4.16 -19.97
N LYS A 271 -23.31 4.12 -21.03
CA LYS A 271 -24.48 5.01 -21.16
C LYS A 271 -25.51 4.82 -20.05
N SER A 272 -25.65 3.60 -19.52
CA SER A 272 -26.60 3.29 -18.45
C SER A 272 -26.17 3.77 -17.06
N MET A 273 -24.91 4.19 -16.87
CA MET A 273 -24.40 4.61 -15.57
C MET A 273 -25.17 5.80 -15.00
N VAL A 274 -25.33 6.88 -15.79
CA VAL A 274 -25.99 8.12 -15.33
C VAL A 274 -27.47 7.88 -14.98
N PRO A 275 -28.29 7.20 -15.82
CA PRO A 275 -29.66 6.82 -15.44
C PRO A 275 -29.74 5.98 -14.15
N LYS A 276 -28.69 5.22 -13.82
CA LYS A 276 -28.59 4.42 -12.59
C LYS A 276 -27.97 5.19 -11.42
N GLY A 277 -27.80 6.51 -11.54
CA GLY A 277 -27.28 7.38 -10.47
C GLY A 277 -25.77 7.30 -10.26
N CYS A 278 -25.02 6.69 -11.19
CA CYS A 278 -23.57 6.59 -11.13
C CYS A 278 -22.92 7.44 -12.24
N TYR A 279 -21.99 8.32 -11.88
CA TYR A 279 -21.34 9.19 -12.86
C TYR A 279 -20.01 8.59 -13.34
N PRO A 280 -19.78 8.50 -14.67
CA PRO A 280 -18.49 8.10 -15.21
C PRO A 280 -17.34 8.99 -14.72
N ASN A 281 -16.21 8.38 -14.40
CA ASN A 281 -14.99 9.08 -13.98
C ASN A 281 -13.86 8.89 -15.00
N SER A 282 -12.67 9.42 -14.70
CA SER A 282 -11.50 9.34 -15.60
C SER A 282 -11.16 7.90 -15.97
N GLY A 283 -11.23 7.00 -14.98
CA GLY A 283 -11.01 5.58 -15.18
C GLY A 283 -12.05 4.95 -16.10
N THR A 284 -13.33 5.35 -15.99
CA THR A 284 -14.40 4.84 -16.85
C THR A 284 -14.16 5.16 -18.31
N TYR A 285 -13.87 6.42 -18.61
CA TYR A 285 -13.58 6.86 -19.98
C TYR A 285 -12.31 6.18 -20.53
N GLN A 286 -11.26 6.08 -19.71
CA GLN A 286 -10.01 5.44 -20.11
C GLN A 286 -10.20 3.94 -20.44
N VAL A 287 -10.92 3.20 -19.58
CA VAL A 287 -11.20 1.77 -19.78
C VAL A 287 -11.98 1.55 -21.08
N LEU A 288 -13.01 2.35 -21.33
CA LEU A 288 -13.82 2.23 -22.54
C LEU A 288 -13.02 2.61 -23.80
N LEU A 289 -12.18 3.65 -23.71
CA LEU A 289 -11.31 4.06 -24.80
C LEU A 289 -10.31 2.96 -25.16
N ASP A 290 -9.64 2.38 -24.16
CA ASP A 290 -8.69 1.29 -24.37
C ASP A 290 -9.38 0.05 -24.96
N GLY A 291 -10.62 -0.23 -24.56
CA GLY A 291 -11.45 -1.27 -25.14
C GLY A 291 -11.79 -1.02 -26.62
N LEU A 292 -12.26 0.18 -26.98
CA LEU A 292 -12.57 0.55 -28.36
C LEU A 292 -11.33 0.46 -29.26
N LEU A 293 -10.19 0.95 -28.78
CA LEU A 293 -8.91 0.89 -29.49
C LEU A 293 -8.45 -0.55 -29.72
N SER A 294 -8.57 -1.41 -28.69
CA SER A 294 -8.17 -2.82 -28.77
C SER A 294 -9.06 -3.64 -29.72
N SER A 295 -10.31 -3.21 -29.93
CA SER A 295 -11.26 -3.83 -30.86
C SER A 295 -11.29 -3.16 -32.24
N GLY A 296 -10.37 -2.22 -32.52
CA GLY A 296 -10.28 -1.55 -33.82
C GLY A 296 -11.43 -0.58 -34.15
N LYS A 297 -12.22 -0.18 -33.15
CA LYS A 297 -13.37 0.73 -33.28
C LYS A 297 -12.92 2.19 -33.20
N PHE A 298 -12.07 2.60 -34.15
CA PHE A 298 -11.35 3.88 -34.10
C PHE A 298 -12.25 5.11 -34.25
N VAL A 299 -13.33 5.01 -35.03
CA VAL A 299 -14.29 6.12 -35.23
C VAL A 299 -15.07 6.39 -33.94
N GLU A 300 -15.54 5.33 -33.28
CA GLU A 300 -16.21 5.42 -31.99
C GLU A 300 -15.25 5.90 -30.89
N ALA A 301 -13.99 5.43 -30.91
CA ALA A 301 -12.93 5.91 -30.00
C ALA A 301 -12.68 7.41 -30.13
N LYS A 302 -12.66 7.96 -31.36
CA LYS A 302 -12.59 9.40 -31.60
C LYS A 302 -13.79 10.13 -30.98
N GLY A 303 -15.01 9.63 -31.18
CA GLY A 303 -16.21 10.19 -30.55
C GLY A 303 -16.10 10.22 -29.02
N LEU A 304 -15.55 9.16 -28.42
CA LEU A 304 -15.30 9.10 -26.98
C LEU A 304 -14.26 10.13 -26.51
N VAL A 305 -13.17 10.35 -27.26
CA VAL A 305 -12.18 11.39 -26.96
C VAL A 305 -12.81 12.79 -26.99
N SER A 306 -13.71 13.06 -27.93
CA SER A 306 -14.47 14.31 -27.96
C SER A 306 -15.36 14.48 -26.72
N MET A 307 -16.04 13.42 -26.26
CA MET A 307 -16.81 13.45 -25.01
C MET A 307 -15.93 13.67 -23.79
N MET A 308 -14.78 12.98 -23.70
CA MET A 308 -13.80 13.19 -22.62
C MET A 308 -13.41 14.66 -22.51
N ARG A 309 -13.16 15.33 -23.63
CA ARG A 309 -12.82 16.77 -23.65
C ARG A 309 -13.95 17.64 -23.11
N ALA A 310 -15.20 17.38 -23.49
CA ALA A 310 -16.36 18.12 -23.00
C ALA A 310 -16.49 18.01 -21.47
N GLU A 311 -16.22 16.82 -20.94
CA GLU A 311 -16.22 16.53 -19.50
C GLU A 311 -14.91 16.92 -18.79
N ARG A 312 -14.00 17.64 -19.46
CA ARG A 312 -12.68 18.06 -18.94
C ARG A 312 -11.75 16.91 -18.52
N MET A 313 -11.98 15.72 -19.07
CA MET A 313 -11.16 14.54 -18.90
C MET A 313 -10.06 14.50 -19.97
N ARG A 314 -8.90 13.95 -19.62
CA ARG A 314 -7.73 13.91 -20.51
C ARG A 314 -7.37 12.48 -20.86
N PRO A 315 -7.41 12.09 -22.16
CA PRO A 315 -6.89 10.81 -22.60
C PRO A 315 -5.39 10.70 -22.33
N GLY A 316 -4.91 9.47 -22.11
CA GLY A 316 -3.48 9.21 -22.01
C GLY A 316 -2.75 9.36 -23.35
N PHE A 317 -1.45 9.68 -23.31
CA PHE A 317 -0.59 9.73 -24.51
C PHE A 317 -0.67 8.46 -25.36
N SER A 318 -0.66 7.29 -24.70
CA SER A 318 -0.73 5.99 -25.39
C SER A 318 -2.03 5.83 -26.18
N SER A 319 -3.16 6.29 -25.63
CA SER A 319 -4.46 6.23 -26.31
C SER A 319 -4.52 7.15 -27.53
N PHE A 320 -3.92 8.35 -27.46
CA PHE A 320 -3.78 9.23 -28.62
C PHE A 320 -2.96 8.58 -29.74
N LYS A 321 -1.81 8.02 -29.40
CA LYS A 321 -0.95 7.34 -30.38
C LYS A 321 -1.70 6.21 -31.08
N LEU A 322 -2.32 5.32 -30.32
CA LEU A 322 -3.09 4.19 -30.86
C LEU A 322 -4.27 4.65 -31.71
N LEU A 323 -4.95 5.72 -31.31
CA LEU A 323 -6.05 6.29 -32.08
C LEU A 323 -5.59 6.86 -33.42
N ILE A 324 -4.49 7.62 -33.45
CA ILE A 324 -3.93 8.16 -34.69
C ILE A 324 -3.47 7.03 -35.62
N ASP A 325 -2.70 6.08 -35.09
CA ASP A 325 -2.22 4.92 -35.86
C ASP A 325 -3.39 4.11 -36.44
N GLY A 326 -4.45 3.93 -35.64
CA GLY A 326 -5.68 3.26 -36.03
C GLY A 326 -6.47 3.99 -37.11
N LEU A 327 -6.69 5.30 -36.95
CA LEU A 327 -7.38 6.14 -37.94
C LEU A 327 -6.64 6.18 -39.27
N CYS A 328 -5.31 6.23 -39.26
CA CYS A 328 -4.50 6.09 -40.47
C CYS A 328 -4.70 4.73 -41.15
N SER A 329 -4.82 3.65 -40.37
CA SER A 329 -5.01 2.30 -40.91
C SER A 329 -6.38 2.09 -41.59
N VAL A 330 -7.40 2.85 -41.18
CA VAL A 330 -8.74 2.85 -41.80
C VAL A 330 -8.94 3.98 -42.82
N ASN A 331 -7.86 4.65 -43.22
CA ASN A 331 -7.85 5.76 -44.18
C ASN A 331 -8.74 6.96 -43.78
N CYS A 332 -8.92 7.20 -42.48
CA CYS A 332 -9.62 8.37 -41.94
C CYS A 332 -8.62 9.47 -41.59
N LEU A 333 -7.93 10.01 -42.60
CA LEU A 333 -6.80 10.93 -42.41
C LEU A 333 -7.19 12.28 -41.79
N ASP A 334 -8.35 12.83 -42.16
CA ASP A 334 -8.87 14.08 -41.58
C ASP A 334 -9.09 13.95 -40.07
N ASP A 335 -9.61 12.79 -39.67
CA ASP A 335 -9.85 12.45 -38.28
C ASP A 335 -8.53 12.24 -37.52
N ALA A 336 -7.57 11.57 -38.14
CA ALA A 336 -6.23 11.39 -37.58
C ALA A 336 -5.54 12.75 -37.36
N HIS A 337 -5.67 13.68 -38.31
CA HIS A 337 -5.13 15.04 -38.20
C HIS A 337 -5.80 15.83 -37.07
N LEU A 338 -7.13 15.73 -36.93
CA LEU A 338 -7.86 16.35 -35.83
C LEU A 338 -7.39 15.83 -34.46
N VAL A 339 -7.23 14.51 -34.31
CA VAL A 339 -6.75 13.89 -33.07
C VAL A 339 -5.30 14.29 -32.77
N LEU A 340 -4.45 14.40 -33.79
CA LEU A 340 -3.07 14.91 -33.64
C LEU A 340 -3.05 16.35 -33.11
N LYS A 341 -3.89 17.23 -33.67
CA LYS A 341 -4.00 18.61 -33.18
C LYS A 341 -4.44 18.65 -31.72
N GLN A 342 -5.42 17.81 -31.35
CA GLN A 342 -5.87 17.68 -29.96
C GLN A 342 -4.77 17.19 -29.02
N MET A 343 -3.95 16.23 -29.46
CA MET A 343 -2.80 15.73 -28.71
C MET A 343 -1.80 16.85 -28.41
N VAL A 344 -1.50 17.71 -29.39
CA VAL A 344 -0.61 18.87 -29.23
C VAL A 344 -1.22 19.94 -28.31
N GLU A 345 -2.53 20.23 -28.46
CA GLU A 345 -3.25 21.16 -27.58
C GLU A 345 -3.21 20.75 -26.10
N GLN A 346 -3.11 19.45 -25.81
CA GLN A 346 -2.97 18.93 -24.44
C GLN A 346 -1.52 18.94 -23.92
N GLY A 347 -0.56 19.42 -24.72
CA GLY A 347 0.85 19.53 -24.35
C GLY A 347 1.68 18.29 -24.64
N PHE A 348 1.15 17.30 -25.37
CA PHE A 348 1.94 16.15 -25.79
C PHE A 348 2.74 16.47 -27.05
N VAL A 349 3.97 15.96 -27.10
CA VAL A 349 4.85 16.09 -28.27
C VAL A 349 4.78 14.81 -29.12
N PRO A 350 4.28 14.88 -30.37
CA PRO A 350 4.23 13.72 -31.25
C PRO A 350 5.65 13.24 -31.59
N ARG A 351 5.91 11.95 -31.39
CA ARG A 351 7.21 11.34 -31.71
C ARG A 351 7.31 11.06 -33.21
N VAL A 352 8.54 10.94 -33.72
CA VAL A 352 8.87 10.66 -35.13
C VAL A 352 8.00 9.55 -35.74
N GLY A 353 7.80 8.43 -35.02
CA GLY A 353 6.96 7.33 -35.51
C GLY A 353 5.51 7.72 -35.84
N THR A 354 4.93 8.66 -35.10
CA THR A 354 3.57 9.19 -35.35
C THR A 354 3.53 9.97 -36.67
N TRP A 355 4.56 10.80 -36.92
CA TRP A 355 4.70 11.57 -38.15
C TRP A 355 4.96 10.67 -39.36
N THR A 356 5.85 9.69 -39.22
CA THR A 356 6.12 8.71 -40.27
C THR A 356 4.83 8.01 -40.70
N LYS A 357 4.02 7.55 -39.74
CA LYS A 357 2.77 6.86 -40.04
C LYS A 357 1.78 7.73 -40.81
N LEU A 358 1.57 8.97 -40.37
CA LEU A 358 0.68 9.93 -41.04
C LEU A 358 1.15 10.24 -42.47
N VAL A 359 2.44 10.49 -42.67
CA VAL A 359 3.00 10.76 -44.00
C VAL A 359 2.86 9.53 -44.91
N THR A 360 3.17 8.33 -44.41
CA THR A 360 3.03 7.10 -45.20
C THR A 360 1.59 6.74 -45.55
N SER A 361 0.60 7.19 -44.77
CA SER A 361 -0.81 6.96 -45.09
C SER A 361 -1.40 8.02 -46.04
N MET A 362 -0.67 9.12 -46.30
CA MET A 362 -1.04 10.14 -47.28
C MET A 362 -0.43 9.89 -48.67
N CYS A 363 0.60 9.06 -48.75
CA CYS A 363 1.24 8.60 -50.00
C CYS A 363 0.60 7.29 -50.44
#